data_AF-A0A7S3IMQ1-F1
#
_entry.id   AF-A0A7S3IMQ1-F1
#
_cell.length_a   1.000
_cell.length_b   1.000
_cell.length_c   1.000
_cell.angle_alpha   90.00
_cell.angle_beta   90.00
_cell.angle_gamma   90.00
#
_symmetry.space_group_name_H-M   'P 1'
#
loop_
_entity.id
_entity.type
_entity.pdbx_description
1 polymer ?
#
loop_
_entity_poly.entity_id
_entity_poly.type
_entity_poly.pdbx_seq_one_letter_code
_entity_poly.pdbx_strand_id
1 'polypeptide(L)'
;GEAIDLETVFKSATQQHRFNAPYQTGTDKTWPTKAFSTTHPIQHNDIVVMGSDGIFDNLYNDDIHSCVRHFVKRDSLDVSNLQHTANCLSTLAEVKGYNEEYDSPFAKEAKAHGKNYPG
;
A
#
# COMPACT_ATOMS: atom_id res chain seq x y z
N GLY A 1 6.39 -10.84 -25.75
CA GLY A 1 6.77 -11.85 -24.74
C GLY A 1 5.97 -11.58 -23.49
N GLU A 2 5.41 -12.62 -22.88
CA GLU A 2 4.42 -12.58 -21.78
C GLU A 2 4.88 -11.76 -20.56
N ALA A 3 4.01 -10.90 -20.04
CA ALA A 3 4.33 -10.04 -18.89
C ALA A 3 4.58 -10.88 -17.62
N ILE A 4 5.45 -10.42 -16.72
CA ILE A 4 5.58 -11.04 -15.39
C ILE A 4 4.25 -10.85 -14.67
N ASP A 5 3.64 -11.96 -14.26
CA ASP A 5 2.43 -11.93 -13.44
C ASP A 5 2.80 -11.71 -11.98
N LEU A 6 2.09 -10.81 -11.31
CA LEU A 6 2.32 -10.47 -9.91
C LEU A 6 1.02 -10.68 -9.14
N GLU A 7 1.10 -11.38 -8.01
CA GLU A 7 -0.04 -11.63 -7.15
C GLU A 7 0.19 -11.02 -5.77
N THR A 8 -0.84 -10.37 -5.22
CA THR A 8 -0.83 -9.96 -3.81
C THR A 8 -1.31 -11.12 -2.94
N VAL A 9 -0.36 -11.86 -2.37
CA VAL A 9 -0.66 -13.02 -1.51
C VAL A 9 -0.97 -12.65 -0.05
N PHE A 10 -0.58 -11.45 0.39
CA PHE A 10 -0.81 -10.96 1.75
C PHE A 10 -0.95 -9.44 1.80
N LYS A 11 -1.89 -8.96 2.62
CA LYS A 11 -2.02 -7.54 3.01
C LYS A 11 -2.34 -7.48 4.50
N SER A 12 -1.60 -6.68 5.27
CA SER A 12 -1.89 -6.48 6.69
C SER A 12 -3.22 -5.75 6.89
N ALA A 13 -3.94 -6.08 7.97
CA ALA A 13 -5.15 -5.36 8.35
C ALA A 13 -4.83 -3.93 8.82
N THR A 14 -5.69 -2.98 8.47
CA THR A 14 -5.60 -1.59 8.95
C THR A 14 -5.80 -1.53 10.46
N GLN A 15 -4.94 -0.79 11.15
CA GLN A 15 -4.97 -0.60 12.59
C GLN A 15 -5.58 0.77 12.94
N GLN A 16 -6.91 0.82 13.12
CA GLN A 16 -7.64 2.06 13.43
C GLN A 16 -8.75 1.86 14.48
N HIS A 17 -9.10 2.93 15.20
CA HIS A 17 -10.24 2.96 16.14
C HIS A 17 -11.58 3.11 15.44
N ARG A 18 -11.59 3.89 14.36
CA ARG A 18 -12.71 4.17 13.43
C ARG A 18 -12.10 4.71 12.14
N PHE A 19 -12.91 4.86 11.09
CA PHE A 19 -12.44 5.41 9.81
C PHE A 19 -11.64 6.71 9.99
N ASN A 20 -10.43 6.72 9.43
CA ASN A 20 -9.48 7.83 9.47
C ASN A 20 -9.07 8.25 10.91
N ALA A 21 -8.97 7.28 11.82
CA ALA A 21 -8.48 7.47 13.18
C ALA A 21 -7.54 6.31 13.59
N PRO A 22 -6.28 6.32 13.12
CA PRO A 22 -5.33 5.22 13.33
C PRO A 22 -4.95 5.05 14.81
N TYR A 23 -4.55 3.84 15.19
CA TYR A 23 -3.85 3.65 16.46
C TYR A 23 -2.48 4.34 16.39
N GLN A 24 -2.18 5.21 17.34
CA GLN A 24 -0.94 6.00 17.36
C GLN A 24 -0.33 6.01 18.78
N THR A 25 0.99 5.83 18.85
CA THR A 25 1.73 5.90 20.11
C THR A 25 1.93 7.35 20.54
N GLY A 26 1.69 7.66 21.81
CA GLY A 26 2.06 8.94 22.44
C GLY A 26 0.90 9.87 22.80
N THR A 27 -0.19 9.88 22.03
CA THR A 27 -1.34 10.77 22.26
C THR A 27 -2.45 10.15 23.11
N ASP A 28 -2.76 8.86 22.91
CA ASP A 28 -3.99 8.24 23.43
C ASP A 28 -3.77 7.07 24.41
N LYS A 29 -2.65 7.04 25.15
CA LYS A 29 -2.25 5.89 26.01
C LYS A 29 -2.18 4.55 25.23
N THR A 30 -2.02 4.61 23.92
CA THR A 30 -1.73 3.42 23.10
C THR A 30 -0.25 3.09 23.28
N TRP A 31 0.00 2.17 24.19
CA TRP A 31 1.34 1.67 24.48
C TRP A 31 1.82 0.76 23.34
N PRO A 32 3.14 0.70 23.07
CA PRO A 32 3.70 -0.25 22.11
C PRO A 32 3.29 -1.70 22.36
N THR A 33 2.96 -2.05 23.61
CA THR A 33 2.44 -3.38 24.00
C THR A 33 1.08 -3.73 23.39
N LYS A 34 0.37 -2.76 22.80
CA LYS A 34 -0.89 -2.98 22.06
C LYS A 34 -0.69 -3.17 20.55
N ALA A 35 0.56 -3.15 20.07
CA ALA A 35 0.84 -3.37 18.66
C ALA A 35 0.29 -4.73 18.21
N PHE A 36 -0.43 -4.73 17.08
CA PHE A 36 -0.78 -5.98 16.43
C PHE A 36 0.49 -6.62 15.87
N SER A 37 0.81 -7.82 16.34
CA SER A 37 1.95 -8.60 15.88
C SER A 37 1.46 -9.86 15.19
N THR A 38 2.02 -10.13 14.02
CA THR A 38 1.71 -11.33 13.23
C THR A 38 2.97 -11.80 12.52
N THR A 39 2.96 -13.04 12.06
CA THR A 39 4.04 -13.62 11.26
C THR A 39 3.44 -14.16 9.97
N HIS A 40 4.13 -13.90 8.86
CA HIS A 40 3.76 -14.43 7.55
C HIS A 40 4.98 -15.18 6.98
N PRO A 41 4.82 -16.44 6.53
CA PRO A 41 5.89 -17.15 5.85
C PRO A 41 6.16 -16.51 4.49
N ILE A 42 7.44 -16.34 4.13
CA ILE A 42 7.87 -15.82 2.84
C ILE A 42 8.60 -16.88 2.02
N GLN A 43 8.60 -16.71 0.70
CA GLN A 43 9.28 -17.54 -0.28
C GLN A 43 10.35 -16.73 -1.02
N HIS A 44 11.26 -17.43 -1.69
CA HIS A 44 12.22 -16.78 -2.58
C HIS A 44 11.48 -16.02 -3.69
N ASN A 45 11.94 -14.80 -3.99
CA ASN A 45 11.32 -13.85 -4.92
C ASN A 45 10.02 -13.17 -4.46
N ASP A 46 9.61 -13.35 -3.20
CA ASP A 46 8.57 -12.51 -2.61
C ASP A 46 9.04 -11.05 -2.49
N ILE A 47 8.13 -10.12 -2.78
CA ILE A 47 8.37 -8.69 -2.71
C ILE A 47 7.55 -8.10 -1.57
N VAL A 48 8.24 -7.58 -0.57
CA VAL A 48 7.59 -6.91 0.57
C VAL A 48 7.51 -5.41 0.29
N VAL A 49 6.28 -4.90 0.11
CA VAL A 49 6.00 -3.48 -0.02
C VAL A 49 5.50 -2.95 1.32
N MET A 50 6.22 -1.99 1.90
CA MET A 50 5.83 -1.29 3.13
C MET A 50 5.78 0.21 2.86
N GLY A 51 4.79 0.88 3.45
CA GLY A 51 4.58 2.32 3.31
C GLY A 51 3.61 2.82 4.38
N SER A 52 3.39 4.13 4.42
CA SER A 52 2.31 4.72 5.21
C SER A 52 0.95 4.53 4.53
N ASP A 53 -0.12 4.89 5.24
CA ASP A 53 -1.47 5.00 4.70
C ASP A 53 -1.53 5.82 3.40
N GLY A 54 -0.78 6.92 3.28
CA GLY A 54 -0.74 7.72 2.05
C GLY A 54 -0.43 6.94 0.74
N ILE A 55 0.28 5.81 0.81
CA ILE A 55 0.42 4.89 -0.34
C ILE A 55 -0.86 4.08 -0.54
N PHE A 56 -1.33 3.40 0.50
CA PHE A 56 -2.40 2.42 0.43
C PHE A 56 -3.81 3.04 0.33
N ASP A 57 -3.94 4.31 0.68
CA ASP A 57 -5.13 5.15 0.53
C ASP A 57 -5.31 5.61 -0.92
N ASN A 58 -4.22 5.66 -1.69
CA ASN A 58 -4.18 6.24 -3.04
C ASN A 58 -3.84 5.23 -4.14
N LEU A 59 -3.34 4.04 -3.82
CA LEU A 59 -2.98 3.01 -4.80
C LEU A 59 -3.78 1.73 -4.60
N TYR A 60 -4.29 1.19 -5.71
CA TYR A 60 -4.77 -0.19 -5.75
C TYR A 60 -3.60 -1.17 -5.93
N ASN A 61 -3.84 -2.46 -5.70
CA ASN A 61 -2.83 -3.51 -5.93
C ASN A 61 -2.26 -3.45 -7.36
N ASP A 62 -3.11 -3.19 -8.36
CA ASP A 62 -2.68 -3.09 -9.76
C ASP A 62 -1.68 -1.93 -9.99
N ASP A 63 -1.85 -0.81 -9.28
CA ASP A 63 -0.92 0.32 -9.34
C ASP A 63 0.43 -0.07 -8.73
N ILE A 64 0.40 -0.76 -7.59
CA ILE A 64 1.60 -1.27 -6.91
C ILE A 64 2.32 -2.27 -7.82
N HIS A 65 1.59 -3.22 -8.40
CA HIS A 65 2.11 -4.21 -9.34
C HIS A 65 2.72 -3.55 -10.57
N SER A 66 2.11 -2.49 -11.09
CA SER A 66 2.66 -1.73 -12.23
C SER A 66 4.04 -1.16 -11.92
N CYS A 67 4.19 -0.49 -10.77
CA CYS A 67 5.48 0.05 -10.34
C CYS A 67 6.52 -1.06 -10.10
N VAL A 68 6.14 -2.15 -9.42
CA VAL A 68 7.05 -3.27 -9.16
C VAL A 68 7.50 -3.91 -10.46
N ARG A 69 6.55 -4.30 -11.32
CA ARG A 69 6.79 -4.99 -12.60
C ARG A 69 7.75 -4.22 -13.50
N HIS A 70 7.70 -2.89 -13.47
CA HIS A 70 8.61 -2.04 -14.26
C HIS A 70 10.09 -2.29 -13.93
N PHE A 71 10.40 -2.68 -12.69
CA PHE A 71 11.78 -2.88 -12.24
C PHE A 71 12.15 -4.35 -12.01
N VAL A 72 11.25 -5.31 -12.23
CA VAL A 72 11.59 -6.75 -12.13
C VAL A 72 12.36 -7.22 -13.36
N LYS A 73 13.49 -7.89 -13.15
CA LYS A 73 14.26 -8.57 -14.21
C LYS A 73 13.57 -9.89 -14.58
N ARG A 74 13.39 -10.14 -15.87
CA ARG A 74 12.64 -11.32 -16.34
C ARG A 74 13.39 -12.64 -16.18
N ASP A 75 14.70 -12.59 -16.19
CA ASP A 75 15.60 -13.74 -16.09
C ASP A 75 15.80 -14.21 -14.65
N SER A 76 15.99 -13.28 -13.71
CA SER A 76 16.22 -13.62 -12.30
C SER A 76 14.97 -13.47 -11.41
N LEU A 77 13.93 -12.80 -11.90
CA LEU A 77 12.76 -12.38 -11.10
C LEU A 77 13.09 -11.45 -9.93
N ASP A 78 14.29 -10.85 -9.93
CA ASP A 78 14.68 -9.86 -8.92
C ASP A 78 14.23 -8.45 -9.29
N VAL A 79 13.93 -7.65 -8.28
CA VAL A 79 13.77 -6.20 -8.45
C VAL A 79 15.14 -5.56 -8.69
N SER A 80 15.39 -5.12 -9.92
CA SER A 80 16.66 -4.51 -10.34
C SER A 80 16.98 -3.19 -9.64
N ASN A 81 15.96 -2.46 -9.17
CA ASN A 81 16.13 -1.16 -8.54
C ASN A 81 15.03 -0.85 -7.51
N LEU A 82 15.30 -1.19 -6.25
CA LEU A 82 14.36 -0.97 -5.15
C LEU A 82 14.07 0.52 -4.91
N GLN A 83 15.07 1.40 -5.04
CA GLN A 83 14.87 2.83 -4.82
C GLN A 83 13.93 3.45 -5.86
N HIS A 84 14.13 3.14 -7.15
CA HIS A 84 13.22 3.63 -8.17
C HIS A 84 11.83 3.00 -8.09
N THR A 85 11.73 1.75 -7.62
CA THR A 85 10.44 1.11 -7.34
C THR A 85 9.71 1.88 -6.23
N ALA A 86 10.38 2.18 -5.12
CA ALA A 86 9.82 2.98 -4.03
C ALA A 86 9.42 4.39 -4.49
N ASN A 87 10.27 5.05 -5.29
CA ASN A 87 9.97 6.37 -5.85
C ASN A 87 8.74 6.33 -6.78
N CYS A 88 8.59 5.28 -7.58
CA CYS A 88 7.41 5.09 -8.43
C CYS A 88 6.14 5.01 -7.57
N LEU A 89 6.16 4.19 -6.51
CA LEU A 89 5.03 4.05 -5.60
C LEU A 89 4.67 5.38 -4.94
N SER A 90 5.65 6.10 -4.38
CA SER A 90 5.39 7.39 -3.72
C SER A 90 4.89 8.45 -4.68
N THR A 91 5.51 8.58 -5.86
CA THR A 91 5.13 9.58 -6.86
C THR A 91 3.74 9.29 -7.42
N LEU A 92 3.43 8.02 -7.72
CA LEU A 92 2.12 7.65 -8.22
C LEU A 92 1.03 7.89 -7.17
N ALA A 93 1.30 7.56 -5.91
CA ALA A 93 0.37 7.80 -4.81
C ALA A 93 0.11 9.31 -4.63
N GLU A 94 1.16 10.14 -4.67
CA GLU A 94 1.04 11.59 -4.60
C GLU A 94 0.20 12.16 -5.75
N VAL A 95 0.53 11.78 -6.99
CA VAL A 95 -0.21 12.25 -8.18
C VAL A 95 -1.69 11.86 -8.10
N LYS A 96 -1.98 10.63 -7.66
CA LYS A 96 -3.35 10.15 -7.51
C LYS A 96 -4.09 10.81 -6.34
N GLY A 97 -3.41 11.07 -5.22
CA GLY A 97 -3.98 11.74 -4.06
C GLY A 97 -4.26 13.23 -4.25
N TYR A 98 -3.81 13.84 -5.36
CA TYR A 98 -4.23 15.18 -5.77
C TYR A 98 -5.35 15.18 -6.82
N ASN A 99 -5.79 14.02 -7.28
CA ASN A 99 -6.82 13.92 -8.32
C ASN A 99 -8.21 13.77 -7.71
N GLU A 100 -8.95 14.87 -7.62
CA GLU A 100 -10.30 14.90 -7.04
C GLU A 100 -11.33 14.01 -7.79
N GLU A 101 -11.06 13.65 -9.04
CA GLU A 101 -11.92 12.77 -9.85
C GLU A 101 -11.60 11.28 -9.64
N TYR A 102 -10.48 10.97 -9.00
CA TYR A 102 -10.05 9.61 -8.76
C TYR A 102 -10.80 8.99 -7.57
N ASP A 103 -11.49 7.87 -7.83
CA ASP A 103 -12.12 7.07 -6.79
C ASP A 103 -11.07 6.20 -6.06
N SER A 104 -10.28 6.86 -5.20
CA SER A 104 -9.20 6.26 -4.43
C SER A 104 -9.70 5.18 -3.45
N PRO A 105 -8.84 4.24 -3.03
CA PRO A 105 -9.15 3.33 -1.92
C PRO A 105 -9.72 4.06 -0.70
N PHE A 106 -9.14 5.21 -0.33
CA PHE A 106 -9.65 6.06 0.75
C PHE A 106 -11.06 6.59 0.47
N ALA A 107 -11.30 7.15 -0.73
CA ALA A 107 -12.62 7.67 -1.09
C ALA A 107 -13.70 6.57 -1.06
N LYS A 108 -13.36 5.34 -1.48
CA LYS A 108 -14.26 4.19 -1.36
C LYS A 108 -14.56 3.82 0.09
N GLU A 109 -13.54 3.77 0.96
CA GLU A 109 -13.74 3.47 2.38
C GLU A 109 -14.54 4.59 3.07
N ALA A 110 -14.27 5.86 2.75
CA ALA A 110 -15.03 7.01 3.23
C ALA A 110 -16.52 6.88 2.92
N LYS A 111 -16.86 6.56 1.66
CA LYS A 111 -18.24 6.36 1.19
C LYS A 111 -18.91 5.20 1.93
N ALA A 112 -18.20 4.10 2.16
CA ALA A 112 -18.70 2.98 2.96
C ALA A 112 -19.02 3.37 4.42
N HIS A 113 -18.36 4.41 4.93
CA HIS A 113 -18.62 5.03 6.24
C HIS A 113 -19.55 6.26 6.18
N GLY A 114 -20.26 6.48 5.07
CA GLY A 114 -21.22 7.57 4.92
C GLY A 114 -20.61 8.96 4.79
N LYS A 115 -19.31 9.06 4.48
CA LYS A 115 -18.60 10.31 4.25
C LYS A 115 -18.29 10.48 2.77
N ASN A 116 -18.42 11.70 2.26
CA ASN A 116 -18.06 12.02 0.89
C ASN A 116 -16.81 12.91 0.91
N TYR A 117 -15.65 12.31 0.67
CA TYR A 117 -14.40 13.02 0.45
C TYR A 117 -13.97 12.78 -1.00
N PRO A 118 -13.60 13.84 -1.74
CA PRO A 118 -12.78 13.64 -2.93
C PRO A 118 -11.48 12.98 -2.48
N GLY A 119 -11.05 11.98 -3.26
CA GLY A 119 -9.83 11.23 -3.01
C GLY A 119 -8.61 12.13 -3.05
#